data_AF-A0A8I1WA03-F1
#
_entry.id   AF-A0A8I1WA03-F1
#
_cell.length_a   1.000
_cell.length_b   1.000
_cell.length_c   1.000
_cell.angle_alpha   90.00
_cell.angle_beta   90.00
_cell.angle_gamma   90.00
#
_symmetry.space_group_name_H-M   'P 1'
#
loop_
_entity.id
_entity.type
_entity.pdbx_description
1 polymer ?
#
loop_
_entity_poly.entity_id
_entity_poly.type
_entity_poly.pdbx_seq_one_letter_code
_entity_poly.pdbx_strand_id
1 'polypeptide(L)' 'MPEQPKQIPDGILSIPSDMQTGKLADGTGRSRVEYFIPGTEPTEKATHEVGTTIFDSSAGSQQELF' A
#
# COMPACT_ATOMS: atom_id res chain seq x y z
N MET A 1 -9.02 23.97 -16.75
CA MET A 1 -8.83 22.77 -17.61
C MET A 1 -9.44 21.60 -16.85
N PRO A 2 -10.30 20.78 -17.46
CA PRO A 2 -10.83 19.60 -16.77
C PRO A 2 -9.69 18.61 -16.52
N GLU A 3 -9.75 17.92 -15.39
CA GLU A 3 -8.85 16.81 -15.11
C GLU A 3 -9.08 15.69 -16.12
N GLN A 4 -8.01 15.15 -16.69
CA GLN A 4 -8.10 13.98 -17.55
C GLN A 4 -8.23 12.74 -16.68
N PRO A 5 -9.15 11.82 -16.97
CA PRO A 5 -9.23 10.55 -16.26
C PRO A 5 -7.91 9.80 -16.44
N LYS A 6 -7.26 9.45 -15.32
CA LYS A 6 -5.99 8.70 -15.33
C LYS A 6 -6.27 7.29 -15.84
N GLN A 7 -5.92 7.04 -17.11
CA GLN A 7 -5.86 5.70 -17.65
C GLN A 7 -4.63 5.01 -17.07
N ILE A 8 -4.83 3.92 -16.35
CA ILE A 8 -3.76 3.03 -15.91
C ILE A 8 -3.32 2.24 -17.15
N PRO A 9 -2.06 2.34 -17.59
CA PRO A 9 -1.58 1.51 -18.70
C PRO A 9 -1.80 0.02 -18.47
N ASP A 10 -2.21 -0.70 -19.50
CA ASP A 10 -2.32 -2.16 -19.44
C ASP A 10 -0.96 -2.80 -19.16
N GLY A 11 -0.96 -3.83 -18.33
CA GLY A 11 0.24 -4.59 -18.00
C GLY A 11 1.08 -4.00 -16.87
N ILE A 12 0.57 -3.05 -16.08
CA ILE A 12 1.22 -2.62 -14.83
C ILE A 12 0.58 -3.30 -13.61
N LEU A 13 1.41 -3.69 -12.66
CA LEU A 13 0.96 -4.33 -11.42
C LEU A 13 0.61 -3.27 -10.38
N SER A 14 -0.56 -3.39 -9.77
CA SER A 14 -0.98 -2.54 -8.65
C SER A 14 -0.75 -3.30 -7.35
N ILE A 15 0.25 -2.89 -6.57
CA ILE A 15 0.70 -3.64 -5.39
C ILE A 15 0.71 -2.72 -4.17
N PRO A 16 0.18 -3.16 -3.00
CA PRO A 16 0.31 -2.42 -1.76
C PRO A 16 1.76 -2.43 -1.26
N SER A 17 2.37 -1.24 -1.21
CA SER A 17 3.72 -1.01 -0.75
C SER A 17 3.70 -0.24 0.57
N ASP A 18 4.61 -0.56 1.47
CA ASP A 18 4.78 0.16 2.73
C ASP A 18 5.39 1.55 2.47
N MET A 19 4.77 2.59 3.03
CA MET A 19 5.14 3.98 2.76
C MET A 19 6.48 4.39 3.38
N GLN A 20 6.96 3.68 4.39
CA GLN A 20 8.22 4.01 5.06
C GLN A 20 9.41 3.37 4.36
N THR A 21 9.24 2.13 3.91
CA THR A 21 10.33 1.29 3.39
C THR A 21 10.33 1.13 1.88
N GLY A 22 9.19 1.36 1.21
CA GLY A 22 9.00 1.07 -0.21
C GLY A 22 8.98 -0.43 -0.55
N LYS A 23 8.97 -1.30 0.48
CA LYS A 23 8.87 -2.77 0.34
C LYS A 23 7.41 -3.18 0.30
N LEU A 24 7.14 -4.45 -0.05
CA LEU A 24 5.78 -4.98 0.00
C LEU A 24 5.18 -4.78 1.38
N ALA A 25 3.97 -4.23 1.46
CA ALA A 25 3.28 -4.10 2.73
C ALA A 25 3.07 -5.49 3.38
N ASP A 26 3.29 -5.55 4.70
CA ASP A 26 3.06 -6.71 5.55
C ASP A 26 1.69 -6.67 6.28
N GLY A 27 0.96 -5.57 6.12
CA GLY A 27 -0.37 -5.36 6.70
C GLY A 27 -0.36 -4.71 8.08
N THR A 28 0.81 -4.36 8.62
CA THR A 28 0.94 -3.81 9.98
C THR A 28 1.45 -2.36 10.02
N GLY A 29 1.76 -1.78 8.86
CA GLY A 29 2.17 -0.38 8.68
C GLY A 29 1.27 0.43 7.74
N ARG A 30 1.65 1.68 7.46
CA ARG A 30 0.94 2.53 6.49
C ARG A 30 1.29 2.08 5.08
N SER A 31 0.33 1.48 4.36
CA SER A 31 0.52 1.06 2.98
C SER A 31 -0.13 2.00 1.97
N ARG A 32 0.48 2.14 0.79
CA ARG A 32 -0.08 2.81 -0.38
C ARG A 32 -0.04 1.87 -1.59
N VAL A 33 -1.08 1.90 -2.41
CA VAL A 33 -1.06 1.19 -3.71
C VAL A 33 -0.11 1.91 -4.65
N GLU A 34 0.87 1.18 -5.17
CA GLU A 34 1.86 1.68 -6.11
C GLU A 34 1.89 0.80 -7.36
N TYR A 35 2.24 1.41 -8.49
CA TYR A 35 2.18 0.79 -9.79
C TYR A 35 3.58 0.41 -10.25
N PHE A 36 3.76 -0.86 -10.61
CA PHE A 36 5.06 -1.42 -11.02
C PHE A 36 4.97 -2.00 -12.42
N ILE A 37 6.10 -1.94 -13.14
CA ILE A 37 6.29 -2.73 -14.34
C ILE A 37 6.49 -4.19 -13.88
N PRO A 38 5.91 -5.19 -14.56
CA PRO A 38 6.12 -6.59 -14.21
C PRO A 38 7.62 -6.95 -14.20
N GLY A 39 8.06 -7.57 -13.11
CA GLY A 39 9.47 -7.91 -12.85
C GLY A 39 10.28 -6.81 -12.14
N THR A 40 9.70 -5.63 -11.90
CA THR A 40 10.33 -4.56 -11.12
C THR A 40 9.62 -4.31 -9.79
N GLU A 41 8.62 -5.11 -9.45
CA GLU A 41 7.98 -5.03 -8.14
C GLU A 41 8.95 -5.42 -7.01
N PRO A 42 8.82 -4.80 -5.81
CA PRO A 42 9.52 -5.28 -4.64
C PRO A 42 9.07 -6.72 -4.33
N THR A 43 10.03 -7.59 -4.03
CA THR A 43 9.76 -8.99 -3.66
C THR A 43 9.87 -9.23 -2.16
N GLU A 44 10.54 -8.33 -1.45
CA GLU A 44 10.73 -8.40 -0.01
C GLU A 44 9.59 -7.66 0.71
N LYS A 45 9.21 -8.19 1.88
CA LYS A 45 8.21 -7.59 2.77
C LYS A 45 8.85 -6.54 3.65
N ALA A 46 8.14 -5.45 3.88
CA ALA A 46 8.44 -4.58 5.00
C ALA A 46 8.34 -5.42 6.27
N THR A 47 9.37 -5.38 7.11
CA THR A 47 9.32 -5.99 8.43
C THR A 47 9.10 -4.87 9.41
N HIS A 48 7.86 -4.71 9.88
CA HIS A 48 7.62 -3.90 11.05
C HIS A 48 7.89 -4.75 12.28
N GLU A 49 8.69 -4.25 13.22
CA GLU A 49 8.77 -4.87 14.54
C GLU A 49 7.44 -4.61 15.26
N VAL A 50 6.45 -5.48 15.01
CA VAL A 50 5.12 -5.38 15.61
C VAL A 50 5.22 -5.83 17.07
N GLY A 51 5.40 -4.87 17.98
CA GLY A 51 4.93 -5.04 19.35
C GLY A 51 3.41 -5.20 19.32
N THR A 52 2.94 -6.45 19.24
CA THR A 52 1.54 -6.93 19.35
C THR A 52 0.47 -5.84 19.27
N THR A 53 -0.12 -5.64 18.08
CA THR A 53 -1.41 -4.96 17.97
C THR A 53 -2.38 -5.92 17.28
N ILE A 54 -3.26 -6.50 18.10
CA ILE A 54 -4.40 -7.31 17.65
C ILE A 54 -5.38 -6.35 16.97
N PHE A 55 -5.57 -6.47 15.65
CA PHE A 55 -6.68 -5.79 14.98
C PHE A 55 -7.96 -6.58 15.24
N ASP A 56 -8.78 -6.09 16.16
CA ASP A 56 -10.17 -6.52 16.33
C ASP A 56 -10.91 -6.25 15.01
N SER A 57 -11.39 -7.34 14.41
CA SER A 57 -12.10 -7.34 13.14
C SER A 57 -13.53 -6.85 13.32
N SER A 58 -13.76 -5.58 13.72
CA SER A 58 -15.12 -5.06 13.88
C SER A 58 -15.32 -3.53 13.98
N ALA A 59 -14.52 -2.67 13.32
CA ALA A 59 -14.89 -1.26 13.12
C ALA A 59 -14.08 -0.66 11.94
N GLY A 60 -14.70 -0.11 10.90
CA GLY A 60 -15.27 1.24 10.98
C GLY A 60 -14.22 2.26 10.53
N SER A 61 -14.39 2.78 9.33
CA SER A 61 -13.67 3.89 8.67
C SER A 61 -12.79 4.74 9.60
N GLN A 62 -11.47 4.56 9.55
CA GLN A 62 -10.54 5.42 10.28
C GLN A 62 -10.23 6.68 9.45
N GLN A 63 -10.89 7.75 9.86
CA GLN A 63 -10.82 9.11 9.36
C GLN A 63 -9.41 9.71 9.59
N GLU A 64 -8.87 10.41 8.59
CA GLU A 64 -7.67 11.24 8.75
C GLU A 64 -7.98 12.40 9.70
N LEU A 65 -7.19 12.55 10.77
CA LEU A 65 -7.28 13.68 11.70
C LEU A 65 -6.10 14.63 11.45
N PHE A 66 -6.44 15.89 11.17
CA PHE A 66 -5.54 17.04 11.03
C PHE A 66 -4.80 17.35 12.34
#